data_AF-A0A8S2QBX8-F1
#
_entry.id   AF-A0A8S2QBX8-F1
#
_cell.length_a   1.000
_cell.length_b   1.000
_cell.length_c   1.000
_cell.angle_alpha   90.00
_cell.angle_beta   90.00
_cell.angle_gamma   90.00
#
_symmetry.space_group_name_H-M   'P 1'
#
loop_
_entity.id
_entity.type
_entity.pdbx_description
1 polymer ?
#
loop_
_entity_poly.entity_id
_entity_poly.type
_entity_poly.pdbx_seq_one_letter_code
_entity_poly.pdbx_strand_id
1 'polypeptide(L)'
;MEEEDDVPAELPPKLVDAMEMVRRLHLLATTEQPQLHCIISQLDSQLTQLFIDSKQLKHKTIEDFSKQLKHKTIEDFLKRSKLVVN
;
A
#
# COMPACT_ATOMS: atom_id res chain seq x y z
N MET A 1 17.42 -11.10 31.05
CA MET A 1 17.86 -11.38 29.67
C MET A 1 16.59 -11.38 28.86
N GLU A 2 16.33 -10.28 28.17
CA GLU A 2 15.24 -10.17 27.21
C GLU A 2 15.78 -10.78 25.90
N GLU A 3 15.18 -11.86 25.44
CA GLU A 3 15.50 -12.43 24.13
C GLU A 3 14.82 -11.54 23.08
N GLU A 4 15.63 -10.70 22.44
CA GLU A 4 15.24 -10.01 21.20
C GLU A 4 15.10 -11.09 20.12
N ASP A 5 13.85 -11.50 19.90
CA ASP A 5 13.43 -12.39 18.81
C ASP A 5 13.76 -11.69 17.48
N ASP A 6 14.94 -12.02 16.94
CA ASP A 6 15.43 -11.62 15.62
C ASP A 6 14.57 -12.32 14.56
N VAL A 7 13.32 -11.87 14.41
CA VAL A 7 12.43 -12.33 13.35
C VAL A 7 13.07 -11.84 12.05
N PRO A 8 13.58 -12.75 11.19
CA PRO A 8 14.21 -12.33 9.94
C PRO A 8 13.19 -11.48 9.19
N ALA A 9 13.58 -10.25 8.85
CA ALA A 9 12.72 -9.31 8.13
C ALA A 9 12.25 -9.99 6.84
N GLU A 10 11.05 -10.59 6.88
CA GLU A 10 10.49 -11.29 5.74
C GLU A 10 10.39 -10.26 4.62
N LEU A 11 11.11 -10.54 3.53
CA LEU A 11 11.10 -9.68 2.35
C LEU A 11 9.65 -9.36 2.01
N PRO A 12 9.32 -8.08 1.77
CA PRO A 12 7.94 -7.70 1.50
C PRO A 12 7.42 -8.55 0.33
N PRO A 13 6.21 -9.11 0.46
CA PRO A 13 5.65 -10.01 -0.53
C PRO A 13 5.62 -9.33 -1.90
N LYS A 14 5.83 -10.10 -2.97
CA LYS A 14 5.69 -9.54 -4.31
C LYS A 14 4.27 -9.03 -4.47
N LEU A 15 4.10 -8.00 -5.30
CA LEU A 15 2.79 -7.37 -5.50
C LEU A 15 1.69 -8.39 -5.88
N VAL A 16 2.04 -9.38 -6.70
CA VAL A 16 1.12 -10.46 -7.10
C VAL A 16 0.70 -11.30 -5.89
N ASP A 17 1.64 -11.66 -5.03
CA ASP A 17 1.37 -12.45 -3.82
C ASP A 17 0.50 -11.65 -2.82
N ALA A 18 0.76 -10.34 -2.69
CA ALA A 18 -0.05 -9.45 -1.87
C ALA A 18 -1.50 -9.33 -2.38
N MET A 19 -1.70 -9.25 -3.69
CA MET A 19 -3.03 -9.26 -4.29
C MET A 19 -3.78 -10.57 -4.04
N GLU A 20 -3.10 -11.72 -4.15
CA GLU A 20 -3.71 -13.01 -3.82
C GLU A 20 -4.12 -13.11 -2.35
N MET A 21 -3.29 -12.62 -1.43
CA MET A 21 -3.62 -12.61 0.00
C MET A 21 -4.84 -11.74 0.31
N VAL A 22 -4.90 -10.52 -0.25
CA VAL A 22 -6.05 -9.63 -0.06
C VAL A 22 -7.32 -10.24 -0.64
N ARG A 23 -7.25 -10.94 -1.77
CA ARG A 23 -8.39 -11.64 -2.34
C ARG A 23 -8.91 -12.77 -1.44
N ARG A 24 -8.01 -13.52 -0.80
CA ARG A 24 -8.39 -14.55 0.19
C ARG A 24 -9.03 -13.93 1.42
N LEU A 25 -8.46 -12.84 1.94
CA LEU A 25 -9.01 -12.06 3.04
C LEU A 25 -10.40 -11.51 2.73
N HIS A 26 -10.62 -11.05 1.50
CA HIS A 26 -11.90 -10.50 1.05
C HIS A 26 -13.00 -11.56 1.09
N LEU A 27 -12.68 -12.78 0.63
CA LEU A 27 -13.58 -13.93 0.70
C LEU A 27 -13.96 -14.27 2.15
N LEU A 28 -12.97 -14.33 3.05
CA LEU A 28 -13.17 -14.61 4.48
C LEU A 28 -13.99 -13.52 5.18
N ALA A 29 -13.69 -12.25 4.92
CA ALA A 29 -14.38 -11.13 5.55
C ALA A 29 -15.83 -11.00 5.09
N THR A 30 -16.15 -11.40 3.86
CA THR A 30 -17.52 -11.39 3.35
C THR A 30 -18.43 -12.34 4.15
N THR A 31 -17.88 -13.45 4.66
CA THR A 31 -18.65 -14.47 5.37
C THR A 31 -18.56 -14.35 6.89
N GLU A 32 -17.41 -13.96 7.44
CA GLU A 32 -17.15 -14.03 8.89
C GLU A 32 -17.05 -12.66 9.57
N GLN A 33 -16.57 -11.64 8.86
CA GLN A 33 -16.24 -10.33 9.47
C GLN A 33 -16.60 -9.18 8.52
N PRO A 34 -17.89 -8.90 8.31
CA PRO A 34 -18.35 -7.90 7.36
C PRO A 34 -17.85 -6.49 7.69
N GLN A 35 -17.52 -6.20 8.96
CA GLN A 35 -16.88 -4.95 9.36
C GLN A 35 -15.50 -4.73 8.71
N LEU A 36 -14.79 -5.80 8.35
CA LEU A 36 -13.49 -5.71 7.68
C LEU A 36 -13.63 -5.60 6.16
N HIS A 37 -14.79 -5.92 5.59
CA HIS A 37 -15.00 -5.90 4.15
C HIS A 37 -14.68 -4.54 3.53
N CYS A 38 -15.07 -3.44 4.18
CA CYS A 38 -14.73 -2.08 3.71
C CYS A 38 -13.22 -1.83 3.67
N ILE A 39 -12.49 -2.24 4.72
CA ILE A 39 -11.03 -2.05 4.82
C ILE A 39 -10.32 -2.89 3.75
N ILE A 40 -10.74 -4.15 3.57
CA ILE A 40 -10.13 -5.05 2.59
C ILE A 40 -10.45 -4.60 1.16
N SER A 41 -11.65 -4.08 0.91
CA SER A 41 -12.01 -3.51 -0.40
C SER A 41 -11.17 -2.27 -0.73
N GLN A 42 -10.86 -1.43 0.27
CA GLN A 42 -9.95 -0.30 0.10
C GLN A 42 -8.52 -0.76 -0.20
N LEU A 43 -8.04 -1.78 0.51
CA LEU A 43 -6.73 -2.38 0.27
C LEU A 43 -6.61 -2.99 -1.14
N ASP A 44 -7.65 -3.70 -1.60
CA ASP A 44 -7.70 -4.29 -2.94
C ASP A 44 -7.65 -3.21 -4.04
N SER A 45 -8.39 -2.11 -3.85
CA SER A 45 -8.35 -0.96 -4.76
C SER A 45 -6.96 -0.32 -4.82
N GLN A 46 -6.31 -0.12 -3.67
CA GLN A 46 -4.96 0.46 -3.61
C GLN A 46 -3.91 -0.45 -4.26
N LEU A 47 -3.96 -1.75 -4.02
CA LEU A 47 -3.06 -2.72 -4.65
C LEU A 47 -3.29 -2.82 -6.16
N THR A 48 -4.54 -2.76 -6.61
CA THR A 48 -4.89 -2.74 -8.03
C THR A 48 -4.34 -1.49 -8.72
N GLN A 49 -4.48 -0.33 -8.09
CA GLN A 49 -3.89 0.91 -8.59
C GLN A 49 -2.37 0.79 -8.67
N LEU A 50 -1.73 0.25 -7.63
CA LEU A 50 -0.28 0.03 -7.60
C LEU A 50 0.16 -0.95 -8.71
N PHE A 51 -0.62 -2.00 -8.98
CA PHE A 51 -0.37 -2.92 -10.08
C PHE A 51 -0.44 -2.22 -11.43
N ILE A 52 -1.52 -1.45 -11.68
CA ILE A 52 -1.67 -0.66 -12.90
C ILE A 52 -0.49 0.31 -13.05
N ASP A 53 -0.13 1.03 -11.99
CA ASP A 53 0.97 1.99 -11.98
C ASP A 53 2.33 1.30 -12.22
N SER A 54 2.57 0.11 -11.67
CA SER A 54 3.79 -0.68 -11.92
C SER A 54 3.89 -1.23 -13.35
N LYS A 55 2.75 -1.33 -14.06
CA LYS A 55 2.70 -1.71 -15.47
C LYS A 55 2.83 -0.50 -16.40
N GLN A 56 2.34 0.67 -15.97
CA GLN A 56 2.40 1.91 -16.74
C GLN A 56 3.72 2.68 -16.56
N LEU A 57 4.29 2.64 -15.37
CA LEU A 57 5.60 3.17 -15.04
C LEU A 57 6.53 2.00 -14.74
N LYS A 58 7.79 2.09 -15.18
CA LYS A 58 8.86 1.10 -14.94
C LYS A 58 9.27 1.02 -13.45
N HIS A 59 8.34 1.03 -12.50
CA HIS A 59 8.61 0.88 -11.07
C HIS A 59 8.65 -0.60 -10.72
N LYS A 60 9.81 -1.06 -10.24
CA LYS A 60 10.09 -2.48 -10.03
C LYS A 60 9.69 -2.95 -8.64
N THR A 61 9.45 -2.05 -7.68
CA THR A 61 9.14 -2.39 -6.30
C THR A 61 8.11 -1.43 -5.66
N ILE A 62 7.45 -1.90 -4.60
CA ILE A 62 6.52 -1.11 -3.77
C ILE A 62 7.25 0.02 -3.03
N GLU A 63 8.54 -0.17 -2.68
CA GLU A 63 9.37 0.88 -2.09
C GLU A 63 9.60 2.07 -3.03
N ASP A 64 9.77 1.83 -4.34
CA ASP A 64 9.93 2.89 -5.32
C ASP A 64 8.67 3.78 -5.39
N PHE A 65 7.50 3.16 -5.26
CA PHE A 65 6.21 3.84 -5.24
C PHE A 65 5.99 4.63 -3.94
N SER A 66 6.31 4.05 -2.78
CA SER A 66 6.19 4.71 -1.48
C SER A 66 7.09 5.95 -1.37
N LYS A 67 8.31 5.89 -1.94
CA LYS A 67 9.22 7.05 -2.03
C LYS A 67 8.66 8.17 -2.91
N GLN A 68 8.03 7.84 -4.05
CA GLN A 68 7.39 8.84 -4.92
C GLN A 68 6.14 9.47 -4.30
N LEU A 69 5.31 8.69 -3.61
CA LEU A 69 4.12 9.21 -2.91
C LEU A 69 4.50 10.22 -1.83
N LYS A 70 5.56 9.96 -1.06
CA LYS A 70 6.09 10.92 -0.08
C LYS A 70 6.56 12.21 -0.76
N HIS A 71 7.24 12.10 -1.90
CA HIS A 71 7.69 13.26 -2.67
C HIS A 71 6.51 14.09 -3.23
N LYS A 72 5.52 13.44 -3.85
CA LYS A 72 4.31 14.11 -4.36
C LYS A 72 3.49 14.75 -3.25
N THR A 73 3.30 14.07 -2.12
CA THR A 73 2.51 14.59 -1.00
C THR A 73 3.20 15.81 -0.37
N ILE A 74 4.52 15.79 -0.23
CA ILE A 74 5.30 16.93 0.28
C ILE A 74 5.30 18.08 -0.74
N GLU A 75 5.47 17.82 -2.03
CA GLU A 75 5.40 18.84 -3.07
C GLU A 75 4.00 19.47 -3.18
N ASP A 76 2.94 18.66 -3.11
CA ASP A 76 1.56 19.15 -3.15
C ASP A 76 1.21 19.94 -1.88
N PHE A 77 1.71 19.51 -0.71
CA PHE A 77 1.60 20.26 0.53
C PHE A 77 2.35 21.60 0.45
N LEU A 78 3.57 21.61 -0.09
CA LEU A 78 4.38 22.83 -0.29
C LEU A 78 3.79 23.78 -1.35
N LYS A 79 3.19 23.25 -2.41
CA LYS A 79 2.49 24.05 -3.43
C LYS A 79 1.21 24.66 -2.87
N ARG A 80 0.44 23.90 -2.09
CA ARG A 80 -0.77 24.40 -1.43
C ARG A 80 -0.45 25.43 -0.33
N SER A 81 0.62 25.24 0.43
CA SER A 81 1.02 26.18 1.49
C SER A 81 1.60 27.49 0.94
N LYS A 82 2.16 27.49 -0.28
CA LYS A 82 2.62 28.70 -0.98
C LYS A 82 1.49 29.45 -1.72
N LEU A 83 0.25 28.96 -1.69
CA LEU A 83 -0.89 29.58 -2.36
C LEU A 83 -1.86 30.32 -1.40
N VAL A 84 -1.35 30.68 -0.21
CA VAL A 84 -2.07 31.54 0.76
C VAL A 84 -1.18 32.69 1.21
N VAL A 85 -0.63 33.47 0.27
CA VAL A 85 -0.39 34.91 0.48
C VAL A 85 -0.51 35.61 -0.89
N ASN A 86 -1.48 36.53 -0.95
CA ASN A 86 -1.88 37.45 -2.04
C ASN A 86 -2.77 36.90 -3.16
#